data_AF-A0A2S9F9E8-F1
#
_entry.id   AF-A0A2S9F9E8-F1
#
_cell.length_a   1.000
_cell.length_b   1.000
_cell.length_c   1.000
_cell.angle_alpha   90.00
_cell.angle_beta   90.00
_cell.angle_gamma   90.00
#
_symmetry.space_group_name_H-M   'P 1'
#
loop_
_entity.id
_entity.type
_entity.pdbx_description
1 polymer ?
#
loop_
_entity_poly.entity_id
_entity_poly.type
_entity_poly.pdbx_seq_one_letter_code
_entity_poly.pdbx_strand_id
1 'polypeptide(L)'
;MTTFMAQSETIGNPLANIGIFSLFVVVTMIVVIRASKKNATADEFFTGGRGFSGPQNGIAIAGDYLSAASFLGIAGAIAVYGYDGFLYSIGFLVAWLVALLLVAELMRNTGKFTMA
;
A
#
# COMPACT_ATOMS: atom_id res chain seq x y z
N MET A 1 23.72 25.09 -36.84
CA MET A 1 23.00 25.36 -35.59
C MET A 1 21.57 24.89 -35.81
N THR A 2 21.30 23.61 -35.55
CA THR A 2 19.97 23.00 -35.77
C THR A 2 19.16 23.14 -34.50
N THR A 3 18.24 24.09 -34.49
CA THR A 3 17.27 24.28 -33.41
C THR A 3 16.28 23.12 -33.45
N PHE A 4 16.41 22.17 -32.52
CA PHE A 4 15.35 21.21 -32.24
C PHE A 4 14.19 21.97 -31.60
N MET A 5 13.11 22.19 -32.37
CA MET A 5 11.85 22.63 -31.78
C MET A 5 11.31 21.48 -30.94
N ALA A 6 11.29 21.65 -29.62
CA ALA A 6 10.59 20.73 -28.74
C ALA A 6 9.09 20.82 -29.08
N GLN A 7 8.59 19.82 -29.79
CA GLN A 7 7.16 19.62 -29.96
C GLN A 7 6.58 19.44 -28.56
N SER A 8 5.71 20.36 -28.11
CA SER A 8 4.89 20.12 -26.93
C SER A 8 3.86 19.06 -27.31
N GLU A 9 4.23 17.79 -27.22
CA GLU A 9 3.22 16.75 -27.21
C GLU A 9 2.31 17.03 -26.01
N THR A 10 1.02 17.23 -26.27
CA THR A 10 0.03 17.28 -25.21
C THR A 10 0.00 15.89 -24.57
N ILE A 11 0.76 15.70 -23.49
CA ILE A 11 0.86 14.42 -22.79
C ILE A 11 -0.48 14.14 -22.10
N GLY A 12 -1.35 13.38 -22.80
CA GLY A 12 -2.62 12.89 -22.28
C GLY A 12 -3.77 13.91 -22.27
N ASN A 13 -4.96 13.45 -21.86
CA ASN A 13 -6.15 14.27 -21.69
C ASN A 13 -6.33 14.59 -20.18
N PRO A 14 -6.10 15.85 -19.74
CA PRO A 14 -6.17 16.22 -18.32
C PRO A 14 -7.54 15.93 -17.69
N LEU A 15 -8.62 16.11 -18.45
CA LEU A 15 -9.98 15.83 -17.97
C LEU A 15 -10.18 14.33 -17.75
N ALA A 16 -9.63 13.49 -18.64
CA ALA A 16 -9.68 12.04 -18.47
C ALA A 16 -8.85 11.60 -17.25
N ASN A 17 -7.65 12.15 -17.05
CA ASN A 17 -6.79 11.82 -15.92
C ASN A 17 -7.44 12.18 -14.58
N ILE A 18 -7.97 13.40 -14.46
CA ILE A 18 -8.70 13.86 -13.27
C ILE A 18 -9.95 13.01 -13.07
N GLY A 19 -10.71 12.73 -14.14
CA GLY A 19 -11.91 11.91 -14.09
C GLY A 19 -11.64 10.50 -13.55
N ILE A 20 -10.60 9.83 -14.05
CA ILE A 20 -10.21 8.48 -13.59
C ILE A 20 -9.74 8.52 -12.14
N PHE A 21 -8.92 9.50 -11.76
CA PHE A 21 -8.44 9.65 -10.38
C PHE A 21 -9.59 9.92 -9.40
N SER A 22 -10.47 10.86 -9.72
CA SER A 22 -11.64 11.17 -8.90
C SER A 22 -12.58 9.97 -8.77
N LEU A 23 -12.82 9.23 -9.86
CA LEU A 23 -13.62 8.00 -9.83
C LEU A 23 -13.00 6.97 -8.87
N PHE A 24 -11.69 6.74 -8.98
CA PHE A 24 -10.98 5.83 -8.08
C PHE A 24 -11.11 6.23 -6.61
N VAL A 25 -10.92 7.51 -6.29
CA VAL A 25 -11.07 8.04 -4.92
C VAL A 25 -12.50 7.87 -4.41
N VAL A 26 -13.51 8.18 -5.22
CA VAL A 26 -14.92 8.05 -4.81
C VAL A 26 -15.29 6.58 -4.58
N VAL A 27 -14.86 5.68 -5.46
CA VAL A 27 -15.13 4.23 -5.32
C VAL A 27 -14.49 3.68 -4.04
N THR A 28 -13.20 3.97 -3.82
CA THR A 28 -12.50 3.50 -2.61
C THR A 28 -13.12 4.08 -1.33
N MET A 29 -13.46 5.37 -1.33
CA MET A 29 -14.13 6.02 -0.20
C MET A 29 -15.49 5.38 0.12
N ILE A 30 -16.30 5.08 -0.90
CA ILE A 30 -17.60 4.41 -0.73
C ILE A 30 -17.40 3.03 -0.09
N VAL A 31 -16.40 2.27 -0.52
CA VAL A 31 -16.08 0.95 0.05
C VAL A 31 -15.69 1.07 1.51
N VAL A 32 -14.78 2.00 1.85
CA VAL A 32 -14.31 2.23 3.23
C VAL A 32 -15.47 2.66 4.15
N ILE A 33 -16.30 3.61 3.72
CA ILE A 33 -17.45 4.07 4.52
C ILE A 33 -18.44 2.92 4.75
N ARG A 34 -18.71 2.09 3.73
CA ARG A 34 -19.59 0.93 3.87
C ARG A 34 -19.02 -0.12 4.82
N ALA A 35 -17.72 -0.37 4.76
CA ALA A 35 -17.04 -1.31 5.65
C ALA A 35 -17.04 -0.80 7.11
N SER A 36 -16.76 0.49 7.33
CA SER A 36 -16.70 1.11 8.65
C SER A 36 -18.02 1.06 9.43
N LYS A 37 -19.16 1.06 8.72
CA LYS A 37 -20.50 1.01 9.34
C LYS A 37 -20.86 -0.35 9.95
N LYS A 38 -20.05 -1.39 9.77
CA LYS A 38 -20.35 -2.77 10.21
C LYS A 38 -19.78 -3.13 11.59
N ASN A 39 -19.10 -2.22 12.27
CA ASN A 39 -18.36 -2.52 13.51
C ASN A 39 -19.17 -2.08 14.75
N ALA A 40 -19.74 -3.03 15.50
CA ALA A 40 -20.51 -2.78 16.72
C ALA A 40 -19.68 -3.02 18.01
N THR A 41 -18.64 -3.85 17.94
CA THR A 41 -17.76 -4.17 19.08
C THR A 41 -16.28 -3.87 18.79
N ALA A 42 -15.46 -3.78 19.85
CA ALA A 42 -14.02 -3.58 19.71
C ALA A 42 -13.35 -4.75 18.97
N ASP A 43 -13.79 -5.99 19.19
CA ASP A 43 -13.26 -7.15 18.47
C ASP A 43 -13.60 -7.10 16.98
N GLU A 44 -14.83 -6.71 16.62
CA GLU A 44 -15.21 -6.47 15.22
C GLU A 44 -14.40 -5.34 14.59
N PHE A 45 -14.12 -4.27 15.34
CA PHE A 45 -13.35 -3.13 14.83
C PHE A 45 -11.86 -3.47 14.62
N PHE A 46 -11.23 -4.18 15.56
CA PHE A 46 -9.78 -4.45 15.51
C PHE A 46 -9.40 -5.76 14.80
N THR A 47 -10.27 -6.78 14.83
CA THR A 47 -9.96 -8.11 14.26
C THR A 47 -10.91 -8.53 13.14
N GLY A 48 -11.94 -7.73 12.85
CA GLY A 48 -13.00 -8.11 11.92
C GLY A 48 -13.77 -9.35 12.40
N GLY A 49 -13.85 -9.58 13.72
CA GLY A 49 -14.46 -10.77 14.30
C GLY A 49 -13.73 -12.07 13.97
N ARG A 50 -12.44 -11.98 13.59
CA ARG A 50 -11.59 -13.13 13.22
C ARG A 50 -12.13 -13.95 12.04
N GLY A 51 -12.97 -13.35 11.19
CA GLY A 51 -13.67 -14.03 10.09
C GLY A 51 -12.92 -14.07 8.75
N PHE A 52 -11.78 -13.40 8.63
CA PHE A 52 -11.00 -13.38 7.38
C PHE A 52 -10.18 -14.65 7.18
N SER A 53 -10.20 -15.18 5.96
CA SER A 53 -9.32 -16.28 5.57
C SER A 53 -7.85 -15.82 5.48
N GLY A 54 -6.92 -16.76 5.62
CA GLY A 54 -5.48 -16.49 5.52
C GLY A 54 -5.08 -15.70 4.25
N PRO A 55 -5.53 -16.10 3.04
CA PRO A 55 -5.23 -15.36 1.82
C PRO A 55 -5.80 -13.93 1.78
N GLN A 56 -7.04 -13.73 2.27
CA GLN A 56 -7.64 -12.40 2.33
C GLN A 56 -6.85 -11.46 3.25
N ASN A 57 -6.45 -11.96 4.42
CA ASN A 57 -5.61 -11.21 5.34
C ASN A 57 -4.21 -10.95 4.76
N GLY A 58 -3.63 -11.92 4.04
CA GLY A 58 -2.36 -11.75 3.35
C GLY A 58 -2.38 -10.65 2.28
N ILE A 59 -3.45 -10.57 1.49
CA ILE A 59 -3.64 -9.49 0.50
C ILE A 59 -3.78 -8.13 1.19
N ALA A 60 -4.52 -8.05 2.30
CA ALA A 60 -4.66 -6.82 3.06
C ALA A 60 -3.30 -6.32 3.58
N ILE A 61 -2.53 -7.19 4.23
CA ILE A 61 -1.20 -6.88 4.77
C ILE A 61 -0.22 -6.49 3.65
N ALA A 62 -0.25 -7.18 2.50
CA ALA A 62 0.55 -6.80 1.34
C ALA A 62 0.15 -5.43 0.78
N GLY A 63 -1.14 -5.11 0.77
CA GLY A 63 -1.65 -3.79 0.38
C GLY A 63 -1.13 -2.67 1.26
N ASP A 64 -1.14 -2.86 2.58
CA ASP A 64 -0.62 -1.88 3.55
C ASP A 64 0.90 -1.66 3.40
N TYR A 65 1.64 -2.73 3.09
CA TYR A 65 3.08 -2.65 2.83
C TYR A 65 3.42 -1.84 1.57
N LEU A 66 2.58 -1.92 0.52
CA LEU A 66 2.78 -1.28 -0.79
C LEU A 66 2.37 0.20 -0.85
N SER A 67 2.42 0.91 0.28
CA SER A 67 2.13 2.35 0.35
C SER A 67 2.88 3.19 -0.69
N ALA A 68 2.35 4.38 -1.00
CA ALA A 68 2.97 5.35 -1.91
C ALA A 68 4.42 5.70 -1.50
N ALA A 69 4.70 5.69 -0.20
CA ALA A 69 6.05 5.87 0.33
C ALA A 69 6.99 4.73 -0.08
N SER A 70 6.53 3.48 -0.01
CA SER A 70 7.29 2.30 -0.45
C SER A 70 7.53 2.35 -1.96
N PHE A 71 6.50 2.67 -2.76
CA PHE A 71 6.62 2.77 -4.21
C PHE A 71 7.61 3.88 -4.64
N LEU A 72 7.37 5.11 -4.18
CA LEU A 72 8.22 6.25 -4.54
C LEU A 72 9.61 6.14 -3.90
N GLY A 73 9.71 5.55 -2.71
CA GLY A 73 10.97 5.34 -1.99
C GLY A 73 11.91 4.43 -2.77
N ILE A 74 11.43 3.27 -3.23
CA ILE A 74 12.26 2.37 -4.05
C ILE A 74 12.54 2.98 -5.43
N ALA A 75 11.55 3.58 -6.09
CA ALA A 75 11.77 4.25 -7.37
C ALA A 75 12.81 5.37 -7.27
N GLY A 76 12.75 6.18 -6.19
CA GLY A 76 13.72 7.23 -5.90
C GLY A 76 15.09 6.69 -5.55
N ALA A 77 15.17 5.62 -4.74
CA ALA A 77 16.44 4.97 -4.42
C ALA A 77 17.13 4.41 -5.67
N ILE A 78 16.38 3.80 -6.59
CA ILE A 78 16.92 3.32 -7.88
C ILE A 78 17.34 4.50 -8.76
N ALA A 79 16.57 5.59 -8.80
CA ALA A 79 16.91 6.77 -9.58
C ALA A 79 18.23 7.43 -9.13
N VAL A 80 18.54 7.38 -7.82
CA VAL A 80 19.77 7.99 -7.26
C VAL A 80 20.95 7.02 -7.24
N TYR A 81 20.72 5.76 -6.84
CA TYR A 81 21.78 4.78 -6.56
C TYR A 81 21.85 3.63 -7.57
N GLY A 82 20.98 3.61 -8.58
CA GLY A 82 20.96 2.57 -9.61
C GLY A 82 20.66 1.18 -9.04
N TYR A 83 21.48 0.19 -9.42
CA TYR A 83 21.29 -1.21 -9.02
C TYR A 83 21.37 -1.42 -7.50
N ASP A 84 22.19 -0.66 -6.81
CA ASP A 84 22.33 -0.78 -5.35
C ASP A 84 21.05 -0.36 -4.62
N GLY A 85 20.32 0.63 -5.15
CA GLY A 85 18.99 1.02 -4.66
C GLY A 85 17.94 -0.08 -4.83
N PHE A 86 18.05 -0.88 -5.91
CA PHE A 86 17.21 -2.07 -6.10
C PHE A 86 17.55 -3.17 -5.09
N LEU A 87 18.83 -3.45 -4.86
CA LEU A 87 19.27 -4.43 -3.86
C LEU A 87 18.78 -4.08 -2.44
N TYR A 88 18.74 -2.79 -2.09
CA TYR A 88 18.18 -2.34 -0.83
C TYR A 88 16.69 -2.69 -0.66
N SER A 89 15.92 -2.64 -1.75
CA SER A 89 14.49 -3.02 -1.73
C SER A 89 14.25 -4.48 -1.36
N ILE A 90 15.15 -5.38 -1.75
CA ILE A 90 15.07 -6.81 -1.42
C ILE A 90 15.28 -7.00 0.08
N GLY A 91 16.26 -6.31 0.66
CA GLY A 91 16.50 -6.34 2.11
C GLY A 91 15.26 -5.89 2.91
N PHE A 92 14.61 -4.82 2.47
CA PHE A 92 13.38 -4.33 3.09
C PHE A 92 12.23 -5.35 3.01
N LEU A 93 12.03 -5.98 1.85
CA LEU A 93 11.03 -7.03 1.66
C LEU A 93 11.28 -8.25 2.55
N VAL A 94 12.53 -8.72 2.61
CA VAL A 94 12.90 -9.89 3.43
C VAL A 94 12.72 -9.56 4.92
N ALA A 95 13.15 -8.38 5.36
CA ALA A 95 12.97 -7.94 6.75
C ALA A 95 11.48 -7.90 7.14
N TRP A 96 10.61 -7.42 6.24
CA TRP A 96 9.17 -7.41 6.46
C TRP A 96 8.60 -8.83 6.62
N LEU A 97 9.00 -9.79 5.76
CA LEU A 97 8.58 -11.19 5.91
C LEU A 97 9.05 -11.81 7.23
N VAL A 98 10.30 -11.53 7.63
CA VAL A 98 10.85 -12.00 8.91
C VAL A 98 10.05 -11.41 10.08
N ALA A 99 9.70 -10.13 10.03
CA ALA A 99 8.86 -9.49 11.05
C ALA A 99 7.45 -10.10 11.11
N LEU A 100 6.83 -10.41 9.95
CA LEU A 100 5.53 -11.08 9.92
C LEU A 100 5.58 -12.49 10.53
N LEU A 101 6.62 -13.27 10.24
CA LEU A 101 6.75 -14.63 10.77
C LEU A 101 7.10 -14.65 12.26
N LEU A 102 8.06 -13.81 12.68
CA LEU A 102 8.60 -13.89 14.05
C LEU A 102 7.86 -13.00 15.04
N VAL A 103 7.44 -11.79 14.64
CA VAL A 103 6.83 -10.81 15.55
C VAL A 103 5.31 -10.89 15.46
N ALA A 104 4.74 -10.86 14.24
CA ALA A 104 3.28 -10.80 14.12
C ALA A 104 2.58 -12.07 14.63
N GLU A 105 3.20 -13.26 14.51
CA GLU A 105 2.65 -14.49 15.09
C GLU A 105 2.61 -14.44 16.62
N LEU A 106 3.70 -14.00 17.27
CA LEU A 106 3.74 -13.83 18.72
C LEU A 106 2.67 -12.85 19.19
N MET A 107 2.56 -11.71 18.51
CA MET A 107 1.57 -10.68 18.84
C MET A 107 0.13 -11.18 18.68
N ARG A 108 -0.16 -11.91 17.59
CA ARG A 108 -1.48 -12.52 17.36
C ARG A 108 -1.89 -13.45 18.50
N ASN A 109 -0.93 -14.15 19.11
CA ASN A 109 -1.18 -15.10 20.18
C ASN A 109 -1.42 -14.44 21.55
N THR A 110 -1.08 -13.16 21.73
CA THR A 110 -1.30 -12.44 23.00
C THR A 110 -2.75 -11.99 23.23
N GLY A 111 -3.57 -11.97 22.19
CA GLY A 111 -4.98 -11.55 22.27
C GLY A 111 -5.20 -10.06 22.60
N LYS A 112 -4.14 -9.24 22.63
CA LYS A 112 -4.23 -7.80 22.82
C LYS A 112 -4.40 -7.06 21.49
N PHE A 113 -5.11 -5.94 21.50
CA PHE A 113 -5.31 -5.09 20.32
C PHE A 113 -4.22 -4.05 20.09
N THR A 114 -3.34 -3.84 21.08
CA THR A 114 -2.26 -2.84 21.04
C THR A 114 -0.94 -3.46 21.48
N MET A 115 0.17 -2.83 21.09
CA MET A 115 1.53 -3.26 21.43
C MET A 115 1.98 -2.78 22.83
N ALA A 116 1.18 -1.95 23.51
CA ALA A 116 1.47 -1.38 24.83
C ALA A 116 0.97 -2.25 26.01
#